data_AF-A0ABC8BZC9-F1
#
_entry.id   AF-A0ABC8BZC9-F1
#
_cell.length_a   1.000
_cell.length_b   1.000
_cell.length_c   1.000
_cell.angle_alpha   90.00
_cell.angle_beta   90.00
_cell.angle_gamma   90.00
#
_symmetry.space_group_name_H-M   'P 1'
#
loop_
_entity.id
_entity.type
_entity.pdbx_description
1 polymer ?
#
loop_
_entity_poly.entity_id
_entity_poly.type
_entity_poly.pdbx_seq_one_letter_code
_entity_poly.pdbx_strand_id
1 'polypeptide(L)'
;MDRDPQSWARLGHALRASREHRGLTQSAVAELAGVSGRSVQDVEGGTVPKKRMPYTIGRIAAALGWPEGAVDAVLDGAAPPGDGWRTAPVEQAQLDEEALAGIMTTAMVRATEHATAAEIRAATRIALDELRRQGYLPETDGVQPGRDSENS
;
A
#
# COMPACT_ATOMS: atom_id res chain seq x y z
N MET A 1 8.79 -1.70 19.66
CA MET A 1 8.92 -0.89 18.44
C MET A 1 8.37 0.47 18.77
N ASP A 2 9.22 1.50 18.76
CA ASP A 2 8.80 2.87 18.98
C ASP A 2 8.22 3.41 17.67
N ARG A 3 6.92 3.68 17.66
CA ARG A 3 6.21 4.22 16.49
C ARG A 3 6.58 5.68 16.31
N ASP A 4 7.41 5.96 15.30
CA ASP A 4 7.94 7.29 15.02
C ASP A 4 6.86 8.25 14.46
N PRO A 5 7.11 9.58 14.43
CA PRO A 5 6.16 10.56 13.90
C PRO A 5 5.74 10.34 12.44
N GLN A 6 6.58 9.74 11.61
CA GLN A 6 6.26 9.46 10.20
C GLN A 6 5.24 8.32 10.09
N SER A 7 5.32 7.30 10.94
CA SER A 7 4.30 6.25 11.02
C SER A 7 2.91 6.82 11.36
N TRP A 8 2.84 7.78 12.28
CA TRP A 8 1.57 8.45 12.61
C TRP A 8 1.05 9.31 11.47
N ALA A 9 1.93 10.06 10.79
CA ALA A 9 1.56 10.82 9.60
C ALA A 9 1.01 9.94 8.48
N ARG A 10 1.66 8.80 8.21
CA ARG A 10 1.21 7.79 7.24
C ARG A 10 -0.18 7.24 7.58
N LEU A 11 -0.41 6.88 8.86
CA LEU A 11 -1.71 6.41 9.32
C LEU A 11 -2.80 7.47 9.13
N GLY A 12 -2.53 8.72 9.54
CA GLY A 12 -3.49 9.81 9.42
C GLY A 12 -3.88 10.09 7.97
N HIS A 13 -2.89 10.14 7.07
CA HIS A 13 -3.13 10.29 5.64
C HIS A 13 -3.96 9.13 5.07
N ALA A 14 -3.66 7.89 5.46
CA ALA A 14 -4.40 6.73 4.97
C ALA A 14 -5.87 6.72 5.41
N LEU A 15 -6.14 7.07 6.67
CA LEU A 15 -7.51 7.18 7.19
C LEU A 15 -8.27 8.33 6.49
N ARG A 16 -7.59 9.47 6.27
CA ARG A 16 -8.15 10.60 5.51
C ARG A 16 -8.51 10.20 4.08
N ALA A 17 -7.60 9.54 3.38
CA ALA A 17 -7.82 9.08 2.01
C ALA A 17 -9.00 8.10 1.92
N SER A 18 -9.08 7.15 2.87
CA SER A 18 -10.21 6.20 2.99
C SER A 18 -11.55 6.93 3.19
N ARG A 19 -11.57 7.96 4.06
CA ARG A 19 -12.75 8.80 4.27
C ARG A 19 -13.15 9.54 2.99
N GLU A 20 -12.19 10.18 2.32
CA GLU A 20 -12.43 10.99 1.12
C GLU A 20 -12.90 10.13 -0.06
N HIS A 21 -12.35 8.93 -0.25
CA HIS A 21 -12.82 7.98 -1.26
C HIS A 21 -14.28 7.56 -1.07
N ARG A 22 -14.74 7.53 0.18
CA ARG A 22 -16.14 7.22 0.53
C ARG A 22 -17.07 8.43 0.46
N GLY A 23 -16.56 9.61 0.09
CA GLY A 23 -17.33 10.85 0.05
C GLY A 23 -17.81 11.32 1.43
N LEU A 24 -17.17 10.88 2.51
CA LEU A 24 -17.58 11.19 3.87
C LEU A 24 -16.90 12.47 4.39
N THR A 25 -17.64 13.27 5.15
CA THR A 25 -17.06 14.38 5.92
C THR A 25 -16.45 13.86 7.24
N GLN A 26 -15.60 14.66 7.87
CA GLN A 26 -15.05 14.32 9.19
C GLN A 26 -16.16 14.19 10.25
N SER A 27 -17.22 15.01 10.16
CA SER A 27 -18.38 14.91 11.06
C SER A 27 -19.16 13.62 10.87
N ALA A 28 -19.35 13.18 9.61
CA ALA A 28 -20.02 11.91 9.32
C ALA A 28 -19.24 10.72 9.89
N VAL A 29 -17.91 10.70 9.74
CA VAL A 29 -17.07 9.66 10.36
C VAL A 29 -17.11 9.73 11.89
N ALA A 30 -17.12 10.93 12.47
CA ALA A 30 -17.21 11.10 13.92
C ALA A 30 -18.51 10.50 14.48
N GLU A 31 -19.64 10.75 13.81
CA GLU A 31 -20.93 10.17 14.15
C GLU A 31 -20.93 8.64 14.01
N LEU A 32 -20.48 8.12 12.85
CA LEU A 32 -20.39 6.68 12.59
C LEU A 32 -19.50 5.95 13.60
N ALA A 33 -18.36 6.55 13.96
CA ALA A 33 -17.43 5.99 14.92
C ALA A 33 -17.87 6.22 16.38
N GLY A 34 -18.83 7.11 16.63
CA GLY A 34 -19.23 7.56 17.97
C GLY A 34 -18.10 8.21 18.76
N VAL A 35 -17.34 9.10 18.10
CA VAL A 35 -16.21 9.86 18.66
C VAL A 35 -16.39 11.36 18.40
N SER A 36 -15.55 12.21 18.98
CA SER A 36 -15.61 13.65 18.71
C SER A 36 -15.00 14.00 17.33
N GLY A 37 -15.52 15.05 16.68
CA GLY A 37 -14.92 15.56 15.44
C GLY A 37 -13.45 16.00 15.61
N ARG A 38 -13.09 16.53 16.78
CA ARG A 38 -11.71 16.86 17.15
C ARG A 38 -10.82 15.61 17.12
N SER A 39 -11.32 14.47 17.59
CA SER A 39 -10.59 13.20 17.54
C SER A 39 -10.35 12.75 16.11
N VAL A 40 -11.33 12.88 15.21
CA VAL A 40 -11.14 12.58 13.78
C VAL A 40 -10.08 13.49 13.17
N GLN A 41 -10.15 14.80 13.45
CA GLN A 41 -9.18 15.78 12.97
C GLN A 41 -7.75 15.48 13.46
N ASP A 42 -7.58 15.17 14.75
CA ASP A 42 -6.26 14.87 15.33
C ASP A 42 -5.65 13.61 14.73
N VAL A 43 -6.48 12.58 14.51
CA VAL A 43 -6.05 11.30 13.93
C VAL A 43 -5.70 11.44 12.46
N GLU A 44 -6.54 12.09 11.65
CA GLU A 44 -6.24 12.37 10.25
C GLU A 44 -5.03 13.30 10.07
N GLY A 45 -4.78 14.17 11.05
CA GLY A 45 -3.58 15.01 11.10
C GLY A 45 -2.30 14.26 11.47
N GLY A 46 -2.37 12.96 11.79
CA GLY A 46 -1.21 12.17 12.20
C GLY A 46 -0.64 12.59 13.55
N THR A 47 -1.48 13.11 14.45
CA THR A 47 -1.04 13.58 15.77
C THR A 47 -0.47 12.43 16.57
N VAL A 48 0.82 12.52 16.92
CA VAL A 48 1.48 11.54 17.79
C VAL A 48 0.88 11.62 19.20
N PRO A 49 0.33 10.53 19.74
CA PRO A 49 -0.18 10.52 21.10
C PRO A 49 0.94 10.75 22.11
N LYS A 50 0.72 11.63 23.09
CA LYS A 50 1.69 11.90 24.17
C LYS A 50 1.84 10.75 25.18
N LYS A 51 0.93 9.77 25.13
CA LYS A 51 0.85 8.63 26.05
C LYS A 51 0.47 7.38 25.25
N ARG A 52 -0.36 6.51 25.82
CA ARG A 52 -0.86 5.29 25.15
C ARG A 52 -1.69 5.62 23.91
N MET A 53 -1.76 4.64 23.01
CA MET A 53 -2.58 4.71 21.80
C MET A 53 -4.06 4.97 22.15
N PRO A 54 -4.68 6.03 21.60
CA PRO A 54 -6.10 6.31 21.82
C PRO A 54 -7.00 5.24 21.19
N TYR A 55 -7.97 4.74 21.96
CA TYR A 55 -8.97 3.78 21.47
C TYR A 55 -9.85 4.35 20.33
N THR A 56 -9.94 5.68 20.22
CA THR A 56 -10.70 6.37 19.17
C THR A 56 -10.18 6.07 17.77
N ILE A 57 -8.89 5.78 17.62
CA ILE A 57 -8.27 5.43 16.33
C ILE A 57 -8.86 4.14 15.79
N GLY A 58 -8.96 3.11 16.63
CA GLY A 58 -9.58 1.84 16.25
C GLY A 58 -11.05 2.01 15.86
N ARG A 59 -11.80 2.85 16.59
CA ARG A 59 -13.20 3.15 16.25
C ARG A 59 -13.36 3.89 14.91
N ILE A 60 -12.48 4.85 14.63
CA ILE A 60 -12.45 5.58 13.35
C ILE A 60 -12.11 4.61 12.21
N ALA A 61 -11.08 3.79 12.37
CA ALA A 61 -10.69 2.80 11.37
C ALA A 61 -11.82 1.78 11.10
N ALA A 62 -12.47 1.26 12.15
CA ALA A 62 -13.61 0.35 12.02
C ALA A 62 -14.82 1.00 11.32
N ALA A 63 -15.14 2.27 11.61
CA ALA A 63 -16.18 3.02 10.90
C ALA A 63 -15.86 3.21 9.41
N LEU A 64 -14.57 3.29 9.07
CA LEU A 64 -14.06 3.27 7.71
C LEU A 64 -13.89 1.85 7.16
N GLY A 65 -14.44 0.82 7.80
CA GLY A 65 -14.41 -0.57 7.35
C GLY A 65 -13.01 -1.19 7.30
N TRP A 66 -12.03 -0.62 8.00
CA TRP A 66 -10.72 -1.25 8.13
C TRP A 66 -10.82 -2.51 9.00
N PRO A 67 -10.07 -3.57 8.68
CA PRO A 67 -10.04 -4.78 9.49
C PRO A 67 -9.37 -4.53 10.84
N GLU A 68 -9.65 -5.43 11.78
CA GLU A 68 -8.93 -5.46 13.05
C GLU A 68 -7.42 -5.62 12.83
N GLY A 69 -6.62 -4.91 13.63
CA GLY A 69 -5.16 -4.93 13.54
C GLY A 69 -4.53 -4.10 12.41
N ALA A 70 -5.29 -3.59 11.44
CA ALA A 70 -4.72 -2.77 10.35
C ALA A 70 -4.04 -1.49 10.85
N VAL A 71 -4.59 -0.86 11.89
CA VAL A 71 -3.99 0.34 12.50
C VAL A 71 -2.57 0.04 12.98
N ASP A 72 -2.40 -1.07 13.71
CA ASP A 72 -1.10 -1.49 14.22
C ASP A 72 -0.16 -1.84 13.08
N ALA A 73 -0.62 -2.62 12.10
CA ALA A 73 0.17 -2.99 10.93
C ALA A 73 0.70 -1.75 10.17
N VAL A 74 -0.14 -0.73 9.96
CA VAL A 74 0.25 0.51 9.28
C VAL A 74 1.31 1.26 10.09
N LEU A 75 1.11 1.37 11.41
CA LEU A 75 2.07 2.01 12.30
C LEU A 75 3.41 1.27 12.35
N ASP A 76 3.40 -0.05 12.14
CA ASP A 76 4.57 -0.91 12.09
C ASP A 76 5.19 -0.98 10.67
N GLY A 77 4.65 -0.21 9.70
CA GLY A 77 5.23 0.00 8.38
C GLY A 77 4.53 -0.69 7.22
N ALA A 78 3.51 -1.52 7.47
CA ALA A 78 2.74 -2.14 6.40
C ALA A 78 1.95 -1.10 5.58
N ALA A 79 1.58 -1.49 4.36
CA ALA A 79 0.70 -0.68 3.53
C ALA A 79 -0.71 -0.58 4.16
N PRO A 80 -1.38 0.58 4.08
CA PRO A 80 -2.75 0.70 4.55
C PRO A 80 -3.69 -0.15 3.70
N PRO A 81 -4.78 -0.68 4.29
CA PRO A 81 -5.80 -1.38 3.51
C PRO A 81 -6.40 -0.40 2.50
N GLY A 82 -6.21 -0.66 1.21
CA GLY A 82 -6.90 0.07 0.14
C GLY A 82 -8.37 -0.32 0.05
N ASP A 83 -9.12 0.29 -0.88
CA ASP A 83 -10.55 0.01 -1.15
C ASP A 83 -10.88 -1.47 -1.50
N GLY A 84 -9.86 -2.33 -1.58
CA GLY A 84 -9.96 -3.75 -1.87
C GLY A 84 -10.05 -4.67 -0.65
N TRP A 85 -10.03 -4.19 0.61
CA TRP A 85 -10.29 -5.07 1.76
C TRP A 85 -11.78 -5.40 1.82
N ARG A 86 -12.22 -6.34 0.99
CA ARG A 86 -13.35 -7.18 1.33
C ARG A 86 -12.82 -8.22 2.31
N THR A 87 -13.37 -8.30 3.52
CA THR A 87 -13.42 -9.57 4.24
C THR A 87 -14.33 -10.51 3.46
N ALA A 88 -13.89 -10.93 2.27
CA ALA A 88 -14.28 -12.23 1.78
C ALA A 88 -13.66 -13.22 2.76
N PRO A 89 -14.39 -14.25 3.21
CA PRO A 89 -13.73 -15.45 3.70
C PRO A 89 -12.63 -15.77 2.69
N VAL A 90 -11.40 -16.01 3.16
CA VAL A 90 -10.36 -16.64 2.35
C VAL A 90 -10.80 -18.10 2.15
N GLU A 91 -11.95 -18.33 1.52
CA GLU A 91 -12.01 -19.41 0.56
C GLU A 91 -10.88 -19.09 -0.39
N GLN A 92 -9.92 -20.01 -0.50
CA GLN A 92 -8.77 -19.87 -1.37
C GLN A 92 -9.31 -19.75 -2.79
N ALA A 93 -9.71 -18.55 -3.18
CA ALA A 93 -10.10 -18.22 -4.53
C ALA A 93 -8.80 -18.32 -5.29
N GLN A 94 -8.59 -19.49 -5.89
CA GLN A 94 -7.49 -19.74 -6.76
C GLN A 94 -7.63 -18.71 -7.89
N LEU A 95 -6.80 -17.67 -7.85
CA LEU A 95 -6.73 -16.69 -8.91
C LEU A 95 -6.24 -17.46 -10.14
N ASP A 96 -7.09 -17.61 -11.13
CA ASP A 96 -6.65 -18.09 -12.43
C ASP A 96 -5.80 -17.02 -13.13
N GLU A 97 -5.09 -17.44 -14.17
CA GLU A 97 -4.14 -16.60 -14.90
C GLU A 97 -4.81 -15.37 -15.51
N GLU A 98 -6.04 -15.51 -16.00
CA GLU A 98 -6.82 -14.44 -16.61
C GLU A 98 -7.21 -13.37 -15.58
N ALA A 99 -7.71 -13.78 -14.41
CA ALA A 99 -8.02 -12.87 -13.32
C ALA A 99 -6.76 -12.15 -12.82
N LEU A 100 -5.64 -12.85 -12.68
CA LEU A 100 -4.37 -12.26 -12.26
C LEU A 100 -3.88 -11.21 -13.28
N ALA A 101 -3.91 -11.54 -14.58
CA ALA A 101 -3.50 -10.63 -15.64
C ALA A 101 -4.35 -9.35 -15.68
N GLY A 102 -5.67 -9.47 -15.48
CA GLY A 102 -6.60 -8.33 -15.43
C GLY A 102 -6.37 -7.42 -14.22
N ILE A 103 -6.16 -8.01 -13.04
CA ILE A 103 -5.83 -7.26 -11.81
C ILE A 103 -4.50 -6.52 -11.99
N MET A 104 -3.47 -7.22 -12.48
CA MET A 104 -2.14 -6.65 -12.67
C MET A 104 -2.16 -5.52 -13.70
N THR A 105 -2.88 -5.68 -14.81
CA THR A 105 -3.03 -4.63 -15.83
C THR A 105 -3.69 -3.39 -15.23
N THR A 106 -4.79 -3.55 -14.49
CA THR A 106 -5.50 -2.43 -13.85
C THR A 106 -4.61 -1.72 -12.83
N ALA A 107 -3.88 -2.48 -12.01
CA ALA A 107 -2.94 -1.94 -11.05
C ALA A 107 -1.80 -1.17 -11.72
N MET A 108 -1.22 -1.71 -12.81
CA MET A 108 -0.16 -1.07 -13.57
C MET A 108 -0.61 0.23 -14.23
N VAL A 109 -1.79 0.25 -14.86
CA VAL A 109 -2.36 1.48 -15.44
C VAL A 109 -2.43 2.59 -14.40
N ARG A 110 -3.01 2.30 -13.22
CA ARG A 110 -3.11 3.27 -12.12
C ARG A 110 -1.76 3.70 -11.56
N ALA A 111 -0.83 2.76 -11.39
CA ALA A 111 0.51 3.06 -10.89
C ALA A 111 1.30 3.96 -11.86
N THR A 112 1.04 3.85 -13.16
CA THR A 112 1.77 4.61 -14.19
C THR A 112 1.19 5.98 -14.53
N GLU A 113 -0.04 6.31 -14.09
CA GLU A 113 -0.73 7.57 -14.43
C GLU A 113 0.07 8.83 -14.08
N HIS A 114 0.94 8.75 -13.06
CA HIS A 114 1.84 9.83 -12.65
C HIS A 114 3.32 9.42 -12.61
N ALA A 115 3.67 8.25 -13.16
CA ALA A 115 5.05 7.77 -13.13
C ALA A 115 5.90 8.40 -14.23
N THR A 116 7.09 8.87 -13.86
CA THR A 116 8.10 9.29 -14.83
C THR A 116 8.72 8.07 -15.52
N ALA A 117 9.28 8.27 -16.71
CA ALA A 117 9.97 7.21 -17.43
C ALA A 117 11.14 6.59 -16.63
N ALA A 118 11.74 7.35 -15.70
CA ALA A 118 12.79 6.84 -14.82
C ALA A 118 12.26 5.87 -13.75
N GLU A 119 11.11 6.20 -13.15
CA GLU A 119 10.45 5.37 -12.15
C GLU A 119 9.91 4.08 -12.75
N ILE A 120 9.33 4.16 -13.95
CA ILE A 120 8.88 2.97 -14.70
C ILE A 120 10.06 2.02 -14.94
N ARG A 121 11.20 2.53 -15.44
CA ARG A 121 12.40 1.70 -15.68
C ARG A 121 12.95 1.07 -14.39
N ALA A 122 12.89 1.77 -13.27
CA ALA A 122 13.33 1.25 -11.98
C ALA A 122 12.43 0.09 -11.51
N ALA A 123 11.10 0.28 -11.60
CA ALA A 123 10.13 -0.77 -11.27
C ALA A 123 10.26 -2.00 -12.18
N THR A 124 10.45 -1.80 -13.50
CA THR A 124 10.68 -2.90 -14.44
C THR A 124 11.94 -3.69 -14.09
N ARG A 125 13.03 -3.03 -13.70
CA ARG A 125 14.27 -3.72 -13.32
C ARG A 125 14.06 -4.63 -12.11
N ILE A 126 13.36 -4.14 -11.07
CA ILE A 126 13.05 -4.92 -9.87
C ILE A 126 12.21 -6.16 -10.24
N ALA A 127 11.19 -5.99 -11.08
CA ALA A 127 10.37 -7.11 -11.52
C ALA A 127 11.17 -8.15 -12.32
N LEU A 128 12.04 -7.72 -13.23
CA LEU A 128 12.91 -8.62 -14.00
C LEU A 128 13.92 -9.36 -13.13
N ASP A 129 14.52 -8.69 -12.15
CA ASP A 129 15.45 -9.31 -11.20
C ASP A 129 14.76 -10.37 -10.34
N GLU A 130 13.53 -10.11 -9.94
CA GLU A 130 12.71 -11.07 -9.20
C GLU A 130 12.36 -12.31 -10.05
N LEU A 131 11.99 -12.11 -11.32
CA LEU A 131 11.73 -13.22 -12.24
C LEU A 131 12.99 -14.06 -12.51
N ARG A 132 14.17 -13.43 -12.59
CA ARG A 132 15.46 -14.16 -12.66
C ARG A 132 15.71 -14.96 -11.40
N ARG A 133 15.52 -14.35 -10.22
CA ARG A 133 15.69 -15.00 -8.92
C ARG A 133 14.80 -16.24 -8.77
N GLN A 134 13.61 -16.21 -9.37
CA GLN A 134 12.68 -17.33 -9.38
C GLN A 134 12.90 -18.32 -10.54
N GLY A 135 13.90 -18.08 -11.41
CA GLY A 135 14.27 -18.97 -12.52
C GLY A 135 13.36 -18.88 -13.75
N TYR A 136 12.45 -17.90 -13.82
CA TYR A 136 11.59 -17.67 -14.98
C TYR A 136 12.28 -16.92 -16.12
N LEU A 137 13.43 -16.28 -15.83
CA LEU A 137 14.30 -15.67 -16.82
C LEU A 137 15.73 -16.19 -16.64
N PRO A 138 16.49 -16.40 -17.72
CA PRO A 138 17.88 -16.76 -17.61
C PRO A 138 18.65 -15.65 -16.90
N GLU A 139 19.60 -16.03 -16.05
CA GLU A 139 20.64 -15.09 -15.60
C GLU A 139 21.33 -14.58 -16.86
N THR A 140 21.36 -13.26 -17.04
CA THR A 140 22.16 -12.67 -18.10
C THR A 140 23.61 -12.78 -17.68
N ASP A 141 24.17 -13.98 -17.81
CA ASP A 141 25.60 -14.19 -17.76
C ASP A 141 26.22 -13.37 -18.90
N GLY A 142 27.20 -12.55 -18.56
CA GLY A 142 27.60 -11.39 -19.35
C GLY A 142 27.73 -11.67 -20.85
N VAL A 143 27.14 -10.79 -21.67
CA VAL A 143 27.64 -10.56 -23.03
C VAL A 143 29.12 -10.22 -22.88
N GLN A 144 29.98 -11.23 -23.10
CA GLN A 144 31.39 -11.01 -23.28
C GLN A 144 31.53 -10.03 -24.46
N PRO A 145 32.24 -8.90 -24.32
CA PRO A 145 32.64 -8.16 -25.50
C PRO A 145 33.50 -9.11 -26.32
N GLY A 146 33.07 -9.33 -27.57
CA GLY A 146 33.78 -10.17 -28.53
C GLY A 146 35.25 -9.82 -28.52
N ARG A 147 36.08 -10.84 -28.25
CA ARG A 147 37.49 -10.78 -28.61
C ARG A 147 37.53 -10.73 -30.13
N ASP A 148 37.76 -9.55 -30.68
CA ASP A 148 38.30 -9.42 -32.03
C ASP A 148 39.73 -9.97 -31.98
N SER A 149 39.85 -11.26 -32.26
CA SER A 149 41.08 -11.87 -32.75
C SER A 149 41.26 -11.43 -34.20
N GLU A 150 42.31 -10.64 -34.41
CA GLU A 150 43.13 -10.50 -35.61
C GLU A 150 42.70 -11.26 -36.86
N ASN A 151 42.57 -10.55 -37.99
CA ASN A 151 43.06 -11.08 -39.25
C ASN A 151 43.46 -9.99 -40.27
N SER A 152 44.75 -10.05 -40.66
CA SER A 152 45.45 -9.46 -41.82
C SER A 152 45.76 -7.97 -41.85
#